data_AF-A0AAV4AP15-F1
#
_entry.id   AF-A0AAV4AP15-F1
#
_cell.length_a   1.000
_cell.length_b   1.000
_cell.length_c   1.000
_cell.angle_alpha   90.00
_cell.angle_beta   90.00
_cell.angle_gamma   90.00
#
_symmetry.space_group_name_H-M   'P 1'
#
loop_
_entity.id
_entity.type
_entity.pdbx_description
1 polymer ?
#
loop_
_entity_poly.entity_id
_entity_poly.type
_entity_poly.pdbx_seq_one_letter_code
_entity_poly.pdbx_strand_id
1 'polypeptide(L)'
;MCSDIDFIRKYYVGNGSVYNCIIGKYHVAPRSVYDFDYFKTGPIQQVGRNITYMRQLIRTFLQNANERDTPFFLYIAFFDTHRGTWNPEDQLKHGPFYNLWGDGDQGHGRIPDWKPHVYSPDIVLVPYFLPDTPAARDDIAAMYTSFNRMDQGEHS
;
A
#
# COMPACT_ATOMS: atom_id res chain seq x y z
N MET A 1 -9.19 7.11 18.03
CA MET A 1 -8.51 5.99 17.36
C MET A 1 -8.98 4.61 17.83
N CYS A 2 -9.35 4.40 19.11
CA CYS A 2 -10.02 3.16 19.56
C CYS A 2 -11.50 3.05 19.13
N SER A 3 -12.15 4.17 18.78
CA SER A 3 -13.58 4.23 18.43
C SER A 3 -13.94 3.60 17.08
N ASP A 4 -13.03 3.67 16.10
CA ASP A 4 -13.33 3.27 14.72
C ASP A 4 -13.23 1.76 14.53
N ILE A 5 -12.50 1.09 15.42
CA ILE A 5 -12.22 -0.34 15.38
C ILE A 5 -13.41 -1.17 15.86
N ASP A 6 -14.11 -0.72 16.90
CA ASP A 6 -15.35 -1.37 17.36
C ASP A 6 -16.50 -1.23 16.35
N PHE A 7 -16.47 -0.20 15.51
CA PHE A 7 -17.45 0.03 14.45
C PHE A 7 -17.35 -1.02 13.34
N ILE A 8 -16.15 -1.30 12.84
CA ILE A 8 -15.94 -2.30 11.76
C ILE A 8 -16.39 -3.69 12.23
N ARG A 9 -16.04 -4.07 13.46
CA ARG A 9 -16.44 -5.35 14.05
C ARG A 9 -17.96 -5.50 14.13
N LYS A 10 -18.65 -4.48 14.64
CA LYS A 10 -20.09 -4.53 14.91
C LYS A 10 -20.94 -4.55 13.63
N TYR A 11 -20.51 -3.86 12.57
CA TYR A 11 -21.36 -3.63 11.39
C TYR A 11 -20.91 -4.37 10.13
N TYR A 12 -19.63 -4.72 9.99
CA TYR A 12 -19.08 -5.25 8.72
C TYR A 12 -18.45 -6.64 8.84
N VAL A 13 -18.15 -7.10 10.05
CA VAL A 13 -17.42 -8.37 10.28
C VAL A 13 -18.27 -9.42 11.02
N GLY A 14 -19.43 -9.04 11.59
CA GLY A 14 -20.14 -9.89 12.57
C GLY A 14 -21.31 -10.77 12.09
N ASN A 15 -22.01 -10.43 11.00
CA ASN A 15 -23.33 -11.03 10.72
C ASN A 15 -23.52 -11.67 9.32
N GLY A 16 -22.47 -11.80 8.51
CA GLY A 16 -22.55 -12.45 7.19
C GLY A 16 -23.38 -11.70 6.13
N SER A 17 -23.92 -10.54 6.46
CA SER A 17 -24.70 -9.68 5.55
C SER A 17 -23.86 -8.77 4.66
N VAL A 18 -22.54 -8.74 4.88
CA VAL A 18 -21.58 -7.97 4.09
C VAL A 18 -20.38 -8.86 3.78
N TYR A 19 -20.02 -8.99 2.51
CA TYR A 19 -18.80 -9.67 2.08
C TYR A 19 -17.61 -8.73 2.26
N ASN A 20 -16.66 -9.09 3.13
CA ASN A 20 -15.60 -8.17 3.52
C ASN A 20 -14.21 -8.59 3.03
N CYS A 21 -13.35 -7.59 2.80
CA CYS A 21 -12.03 -7.78 2.20
C CYS A 21 -10.98 -6.87 2.81
N ILE A 22 -9.77 -7.42 2.92
CA ILE A 22 -8.54 -6.65 3.10
C ILE A 22 -7.51 -7.04 2.03
N ILE A 23 -6.96 -6.02 1.38
CA ILE A 23 -5.79 -6.13 0.49
C ILE A 23 -4.71 -5.19 1.02
N GLY A 24 -3.55 -5.74 1.36
CA GLY A 24 -2.40 -4.97 1.84
C GLY A 24 -2.01 -5.24 3.30
N LYS A 25 -1.44 -4.25 3.98
CA LYS A 25 -0.85 -4.41 5.31
C LYS A 25 -1.94 -4.65 6.37
N TYR A 26 -1.91 -5.83 7.00
CA TYR A 26 -2.81 -6.16 8.11
C TYR A 26 -2.37 -5.55 9.44
N HIS A 27 -1.20 -5.98 9.96
CA HIS A 27 -0.52 -5.44 11.14
C HIS A 27 -1.39 -5.24 12.40
N VAL A 28 -2.44 -6.06 12.54
CA VAL A 28 -3.26 -6.17 13.75
C VAL A 28 -3.40 -7.66 14.10
N ALA A 29 -3.76 -7.95 15.35
CA ALA A 29 -3.93 -9.31 15.84
C ALA A 29 -4.89 -9.32 17.04
N PRO A 30 -5.56 -10.45 17.34
CA PRO A 30 -5.50 -11.73 16.62
C PRO A 30 -6.48 -11.81 15.45
N ARG A 31 -6.28 -12.78 14.56
CA ARG A 31 -7.15 -13.03 13.40
C ARG A 31 -8.60 -13.30 13.78
N SER A 32 -8.83 -13.94 14.93
CA SER A 32 -10.16 -14.21 15.47
C SER A 32 -10.96 -12.95 15.83
N VAL A 33 -10.30 -11.79 15.94
CA VAL A 33 -10.95 -10.51 16.24
C VAL A 33 -11.11 -9.66 14.98
N TYR A 34 -10.16 -9.74 14.04
CA TYR A 34 -10.16 -8.97 12.80
C TYR A 34 -10.18 -9.91 11.59
N ASP A 35 -11.30 -10.62 11.43
CA ASP A 35 -11.50 -11.57 10.34
C ASP A 35 -12.02 -10.89 9.07
N PHE A 36 -11.71 -11.48 7.92
CA PHE A 36 -12.09 -10.98 6.61
C PHE A 36 -12.30 -12.16 5.65
N ASP A 37 -13.39 -12.21 4.89
CA ASP A 37 -13.69 -13.31 3.96
C ASP A 37 -12.65 -13.39 2.83
N TYR A 38 -12.26 -12.23 2.29
CA TYR A 38 -11.19 -12.11 1.29
C TYR A 38 -9.96 -11.46 1.91
N PHE A 39 -8.95 -12.29 2.20
CA PHE A 39 -7.76 -11.87 2.96
C PHE A 39 -6.49 -11.96 2.13
N LYS A 40 -5.97 -10.82 1.66
CA LYS A 40 -4.75 -10.73 0.84
C LYS A 40 -3.71 -9.80 1.48
N THR A 41 -2.93 -10.34 2.41
CA THR A 41 -2.02 -9.53 3.24
C THR A 41 -0.54 -9.87 3.08
N GLY A 42 -0.20 -10.73 2.13
CA GLY A 42 1.17 -11.06 1.79
C GLY A 42 1.30 -11.71 0.40
N PRO A 43 2.51 -11.72 -0.20
CA PRO A 43 3.72 -11.01 0.23
C PRO A 43 3.55 -9.47 0.18
N ILE A 44 4.07 -8.74 1.18
CA ILE A 44 3.68 -7.34 1.42
C ILE A 44 4.00 -6.39 0.26
N GLN A 45 5.11 -6.59 -0.44
CA GLN A 45 5.47 -5.74 -1.59
C GLN A 45 4.46 -5.89 -2.74
N GLN A 46 3.92 -7.10 -2.94
CA GLN A 46 2.91 -7.34 -3.97
C GLN A 46 1.55 -6.77 -3.56
N VAL A 47 1.08 -7.05 -2.34
CA VAL A 47 -0.27 -6.65 -1.92
C VAL A 47 -0.37 -5.22 -1.40
N GLY A 48 0.75 -4.54 -1.18
CA GLY A 48 0.77 -3.18 -0.60
C GLY A 48 1.52 -2.13 -1.43
N ARG A 49 2.23 -2.51 -2.50
CA ARG A 49 2.96 -1.55 -3.37
C ARG A 49 2.74 -1.79 -4.87
N ASN A 50 2.55 -3.05 -5.29
CA ASN A 50 2.29 -3.37 -6.69
C ASN A 50 0.83 -3.03 -7.05
N ILE A 51 0.60 -1.78 -7.43
CA ILE A 51 -0.74 -1.27 -7.76
C ILE A 51 -1.42 -2.08 -8.88
N THR A 52 -0.66 -2.63 -9.83
CA THR A 52 -1.21 -3.55 -10.85
C THR A 52 -1.79 -4.81 -10.23
N TYR A 53 -1.03 -5.44 -9.33
CA TYR A 53 -1.47 -6.66 -8.67
C TYR A 53 -2.62 -6.40 -7.69
N MET A 54 -2.55 -5.30 -6.92
CA MET A 54 -3.63 -4.88 -6.03
C MET A 54 -4.93 -4.65 -6.82
N ARG A 55 -4.87 -3.97 -7.97
CA ARG A 55 -6.02 -3.80 -8.86
C ARG A 55 -6.62 -5.13 -9.32
N GLN A 56 -5.79 -6.12 -9.67
CA GLN A 56 -6.27 -7.44 -10.05
C GLN A 56 -7.02 -8.12 -8.90
N LEU A 57 -6.47 -8.05 -7.67
CA LEU A 57 -7.13 -8.59 -6.48
C LEU A 57 -8.47 -7.89 -6.19
N ILE A 58 -8.53 -6.57 -6.35
CA ILE A 58 -9.76 -5.79 -6.21
C ILE A 58 -10.79 -6.25 -7.26
N ARG A 59 -10.40 -6.39 -8.53
CA ARG A 59 -11.29 -6.89 -9.59
C ARG A 59 -11.87 -8.26 -9.26
N THR A 60 -11.03 -9.20 -8.79
CA THR A 60 -11.50 -10.52 -8.37
C THR A 60 -12.46 -10.43 -7.19
N PHE A 61 -12.17 -9.59 -6.19
CA PHE A 61 -13.07 -9.41 -5.05
C PHE A 61 -14.43 -8.85 -5.47
N LEU A 62 -14.45 -7.82 -6.33
CA LEU A 62 -15.69 -7.21 -6.80
C LEU A 62 -16.52 -8.17 -7.65
N GLN A 63 -15.88 -9.00 -8.49
CA GLN A 63 -16.55 -10.08 -9.22
C GLN A 63 -17.22 -11.08 -8.27
N ASN A 64 -16.48 -11.54 -7.26
CA ASN A 64 -17.03 -12.44 -6.24
C ASN A 64 -18.20 -11.80 -5.47
N ALA A 65 -18.11 -10.51 -5.13
CA ALA A 65 -19.18 -9.79 -4.44
C ALA A 65 -20.44 -9.72 -5.31
N ASN A 66 -20.28 -9.44 -6.60
CA ASN A 66 -21.37 -9.39 -7.57
C ASN A 66 -22.03 -10.76 -7.78
N GLU A 67 -21.24 -11.84 -7.88
CA GLU A 67 -21.76 -13.22 -7.98
C GLU A 67 -22.53 -13.66 -6.73
N ARG A 68 -22.14 -13.15 -5.56
CA ARG A 68 -22.80 -13.41 -4.28
C ARG A 68 -24.05 -12.56 -4.04
N ASP A 69 -24.29 -11.54 -4.86
CA ASP A 69 -25.38 -10.56 -4.68
C ASP A 69 -25.46 -10.00 -3.25
N THR A 70 -24.29 -9.67 -2.68
CA THR A 70 -24.18 -9.19 -1.29
C THR A 70 -23.47 -7.84 -1.26
N PRO A 71 -23.91 -6.88 -0.43
CA PRO A 71 -23.12 -5.68 -0.15
C PRO A 71 -21.71 -6.05 0.29
N PHE A 72 -20.73 -5.17 0.03
CA PHE A 72 -19.34 -5.46 0.37
C PHE A 72 -18.67 -4.35 1.19
N PHE A 73 -17.63 -4.72 1.92
CA PHE A 73 -16.69 -3.81 2.57
C PHE A 73 -15.27 -4.12 2.08
N LEU A 74 -14.65 -3.15 1.39
CA LEU A 74 -13.31 -3.29 0.83
C LEU A 74 -12.34 -2.37 1.58
N TYR A 75 -11.35 -2.96 2.24
CA TYR A 75 -10.27 -2.23 2.89
C TYR A 75 -8.95 -2.40 2.12
N ILE A 76 -8.48 -1.32 1.49
CA ILE A 76 -7.20 -1.26 0.79
C ILE A 76 -6.18 -0.62 1.72
N ALA A 77 -5.24 -1.41 2.22
CA ALA A 77 -4.23 -1.00 3.19
C ALA A 77 -2.86 -0.92 2.51
N PHE A 78 -2.60 0.16 1.76
CA PHE A 78 -1.30 0.37 1.11
C PHE A 78 -0.14 0.24 2.10
N PHE A 79 0.99 -0.22 1.58
CA PHE A 79 2.26 -0.24 2.29
C PHE A 79 3.20 0.87 1.84
N ASP A 80 3.01 1.43 0.64
CA ASP A 80 3.51 2.78 0.36
C ASP A 80 2.85 3.78 1.33
N THR A 81 3.56 4.77 1.88
CA THR A 81 4.99 5.14 1.71
C THR A 81 5.85 4.71 2.89
N HIS A 82 5.68 3.49 3.39
CA HIS A 82 6.54 2.98 4.46
C HIS A 82 7.98 2.87 3.96
N ARG A 83 8.95 3.17 4.83
CA ARG A 83 10.38 2.90 4.53
C ARG A 83 10.60 1.42 4.21
N GLY A 84 11.65 1.14 3.45
CA GLY A 84 12.11 -0.21 3.18
C GLY A 84 12.70 -0.89 4.41
N THR A 85 13.38 -2.00 4.18
CA THR A 85 14.16 -2.63 5.24
C THR A 85 15.39 -1.78 5.57
N TRP A 86 16.04 -2.06 6.70
CA TRP A 86 17.33 -1.47 7.05
C TRP A 86 18.52 -2.23 6.42
N ASN A 87 18.26 -3.18 5.52
CA ASN A 87 19.30 -3.92 4.82
C ASN A 87 19.94 -2.99 3.75
N PRO A 88 21.27 -2.77 3.77
CA PRO A 88 21.92 -1.87 2.83
C PRO A 88 21.81 -2.29 1.36
N GLU A 89 21.84 -3.59 1.07
CA GLU A 89 21.70 -4.09 -0.31
C GLU A 89 20.28 -3.84 -0.85
N ASP A 90 19.28 -4.05 0.00
CA ASP A 90 17.87 -3.78 -0.31
C ASP A 90 17.64 -2.28 -0.55
N GLN A 91 18.20 -1.42 0.31
CA GLN A 91 18.11 0.03 0.15
C GLN A 91 18.85 0.53 -1.10
N LEU A 92 20.03 -0.04 -1.40
CA LEU A 92 20.76 0.29 -2.62
C LEU A 92 19.97 -0.09 -3.87
N LYS A 93 19.27 -1.24 -3.83
CA LYS A 93 18.54 -1.78 -4.98
C LYS A 93 17.15 -1.15 -5.16
N HIS A 94 16.46 -0.81 -4.08
CA HIS A 94 15.04 -0.42 -4.13
C HIS A 94 14.77 0.98 -3.60
N GLY A 95 15.78 1.64 -3.03
CA GLY A 95 15.67 2.94 -2.39
C GLY A 95 15.09 2.84 -0.97
N PRO A 96 15.25 3.90 -0.16
CA PRO A 96 14.86 3.91 1.25
C PRO A 96 13.35 3.79 1.47
N PHE A 97 12.53 4.02 0.44
CA PHE A 97 11.07 3.91 0.47
C PHE A 97 10.52 2.87 -0.53
N TYR A 98 11.36 1.94 -1.01
CA TYR A 98 11.01 1.05 -2.14
C TYR A 98 10.57 1.83 -3.38
N ASN A 99 11.03 3.08 -3.50
CA ASN A 99 10.63 4.03 -4.52
C ASN A 99 11.23 3.74 -5.89
N LEU A 100 12.20 2.82 -5.98
CA LEU A 100 12.73 2.30 -7.25
C LEU A 100 12.11 0.95 -7.62
N TRP A 101 11.52 0.23 -6.66
CA TRP A 101 10.98 -1.10 -6.93
C TRP A 101 9.83 -1.07 -7.94
N GLY A 102 9.99 -1.77 -9.07
CA GLY A 102 8.99 -1.83 -10.11
C GLY A 102 8.96 -0.65 -11.08
N ASP A 103 9.97 0.23 -11.07
CA ASP A 103 10.05 1.40 -11.95
C ASP A 103 10.34 1.05 -13.42
N GLY A 104 10.81 -0.18 -13.67
CA GLY A 104 11.17 -0.68 -15.00
C GLY A 104 12.67 -0.67 -15.29
N ASP A 105 13.49 -0.12 -14.40
CA ASP A 105 14.94 -0.11 -14.53
C ASP A 105 15.56 -1.50 -14.26
N GLN A 106 16.80 -1.67 -14.70
CA GLN A 106 17.49 -2.96 -14.65
C GLN A 106 17.59 -3.49 -13.22
N GLY A 107 16.95 -4.64 -12.96
CA GLY A 107 16.98 -5.31 -11.66
C GLY A 107 15.90 -4.85 -10.67
N HIS A 108 15.09 -3.86 -11.02
CA HIS A 108 14.00 -3.35 -10.18
C HIS A 108 12.66 -4.06 -10.43
N GLY A 109 12.54 -4.76 -11.57
CA GLY A 109 11.27 -5.30 -12.04
C GLY A 109 10.38 -4.20 -12.63
N ARG A 110 9.13 -4.52 -12.95
CA ARG A 110 8.19 -3.55 -13.53
C ARG A 110 6.77 -3.73 -13.01
N ILE A 111 6.16 -2.62 -12.59
CA ILE A 111 4.74 -2.51 -12.29
C ILE A 111 4.08 -1.83 -13.50
N PRO A 112 3.34 -2.57 -14.36
CA PRO A 112 2.86 -2.05 -15.63
C PRO A 112 1.97 -0.80 -15.55
N ASP A 113 1.16 -0.69 -14.49
CA ASP A 113 0.24 0.44 -14.33
C ASP A 113 0.87 1.63 -13.60
N TRP A 114 2.11 1.51 -13.12
CA TRP A 114 2.82 2.62 -12.49
C TRP A 114 3.66 3.34 -13.54
N LYS A 115 3.50 4.66 -13.59
CA LYS A 115 4.36 5.59 -14.34
C LYS A 115 5.23 6.34 -13.32
N PRO A 116 6.49 5.93 -13.10
CA PRO A 116 7.34 6.55 -12.09
C PRO A 116 7.57 8.03 -12.36
N HIS A 117 7.39 8.86 -11.33
CA HIS A 117 7.85 10.24 -11.32
C HIS A 117 8.90 10.40 -10.23
N VAL A 118 10.17 10.53 -10.65
CA VAL A 118 11.30 10.74 -9.74
C VAL A 118 11.44 12.23 -9.45
N TYR A 119 11.43 12.59 -8.17
CA TYR A 119 11.54 13.97 -7.71
C TYR A 119 13.00 14.35 -7.45
N SER A 120 13.37 15.60 -7.75
CA SER A 120 14.67 16.16 -7.34
C SER A 120 14.65 16.61 -5.87
N PRO A 121 15.71 16.38 -5.08
CA PRO A 121 15.88 16.94 -3.73
C PRO A 121 15.79 18.48 -3.68
N ASP A 122 16.06 19.16 -4.80
CA ASP A 122 16.03 20.63 -4.87
C ASP A 122 14.61 21.21 -4.83
N ILE A 123 13.61 20.40 -5.19
CA ILE A 123 12.21 20.84 -5.31
C ILE A 123 11.31 20.35 -4.18
N VAL A 124 11.85 19.59 -3.23
CA VAL A 124 11.04 19.05 -2.12
C VAL A 124 10.78 20.10 -1.04
N LEU A 125 9.61 20.00 -0.43
CA LEU A 125 9.26 20.79 0.73
C LEU A 125 9.77 20.07 1.99
N VAL A 126 10.75 20.66 2.66
CA VAL A 126 11.27 20.16 3.94
C VAL A 126 10.34 20.62 5.06
N PRO A 127 9.63 19.71 5.77
CA PRO A 127 8.82 20.08 6.92
C PRO A 127 9.67 20.67 8.04
N TYR A 128 9.14 21.64 8.79
CA TYR A 128 9.88 22.39 9.83
C TYR A 128 10.51 21.51 10.93
N PHE A 129 9.99 20.30 11.14
CA PHE A 129 10.45 19.36 12.15
C PHE A 129 11.55 18.42 11.64
N LEU A 130 11.89 18.46 10.36
CA LEU A 130 13.02 17.74 9.78
C LEU A 130 14.20 18.68 9.56
N PRO A 131 15.44 18.21 9.73
CA PRO A 131 16.62 19.01 9.44
C PRO A 131 16.72 19.25 7.93
N ASP A 132 16.91 20.50 7.52
CA ASP A 132 17.14 20.85 6.11
C ASP A 132 18.59 20.52 5.71
N THR A 133 18.83 19.24 5.43
CA THR A 133 20.13 18.70 5.00
C THR A 133 19.97 17.94 3.69
N PRO A 134 21.04 17.78 2.88
CA PRO A 134 20.98 17.00 1.65
C PRO A 134 20.39 15.61 1.84
N ALA A 135 20.82 14.89 2.89
CA ALA A 135 20.32 13.55 3.21
C ALA A 135 18.81 13.53 3.50
N ALA A 136 18.28 14.51 4.23
CA ALA A 136 16.85 14.60 4.50
C ALA A 136 16.06 14.93 3.23
N ARG A 137 16.58 15.79 2.35
CA ARG A 137 15.95 16.12 1.07
C ARG A 137 15.91 14.90 0.13
N ASP A 138 16.99 14.13 0.07
CA ASP A 138 17.04 12.87 -0.70
C ASP A 138 15.98 11.88 -0.21
N ASP A 139 15.84 11.73 1.11
CA ASP A 139 14.81 10.88 1.72
C ASP A 139 13.39 11.35 1.36
N ILE A 140 13.12 12.66 1.41
CA ILE A 140 11.81 13.22 1.06
C ILE A 140 11.53 13.02 -0.44
N ALA A 141 12.52 13.21 -1.31
CA ALA A 141 12.38 12.99 -2.76
C ALA A 141 12.05 11.51 -3.08
N ALA A 142 12.72 10.58 -2.40
CA ALA A 142 12.43 9.15 -2.47
C ALA A 142 11.01 8.84 -1.96
N MET A 143 10.61 9.42 -0.83
CA MET A 143 9.25 9.29 -0.29
C MET A 143 8.19 9.83 -1.26
N TYR A 144 8.41 10.98 -1.89
CA TYR A 144 7.48 11.57 -2.88
C TYR A 144 7.32 10.67 -4.11
N THR A 145 8.39 10.03 -4.55
CA THR A 145 8.34 9.04 -5.64
C THR A 145 7.49 7.82 -5.24
N SER A 146 7.57 7.35 -3.99
CA SER A 146 6.70 6.30 -3.45
C SER A 146 5.24 6.78 -3.30
N PHE A 147 5.00 8.03 -2.90
CA PHE A 147 3.66 8.63 -2.88
C PHE A 147 3.04 8.66 -4.27
N ASN A 148 3.81 9.00 -5.30
CA ASN A 148 3.34 8.98 -6.68
C ASN A 148 2.84 7.59 -7.12
N ARG A 149 3.46 6.51 -6.63
CA ARG A 149 2.95 5.15 -6.88
C ARG A 149 1.63 4.90 -6.17
N MET A 150 1.54 5.26 -4.89
CA MET A 150 0.31 5.09 -4.10
C MET A 150 -0.87 5.85 -4.72
N ASP A 151 -0.65 7.12 -5.08
CA ASP A 151 -1.65 7.98 -5.72
C ASP A 151 -2.17 7.39 -7.04
N GLN A 152 -1.28 6.85 -7.88
CA GLN A 152 -1.70 6.16 -9.11
C GLN A 152 -2.52 4.91 -8.84
N GLY A 153 -2.29 4.22 -7.71
CA GLY A 153 -3.09 3.07 -7.29
C GLY A 153 -4.54 3.42 -6.97
N GLU A 154 -4.83 4.67 -6.60
CA GLU A 154 -6.20 5.14 -6.38
C GLU A 154 -6.95 5.39 -7.70
N HIS A 155 -6.21 5.61 -8.80
CA HIS A 155 -6.76 5.96 -10.11
C HIS A 155 -6.75 4.80 -11.13
N SER A 156 -6.21 3.62 -10.76
CA SER A 156 -5.87 2.52 -11.68
C SER A 156 -6.92 1.44 -11.90
#